data_AF-A0A540R4J2-F1
#
_entry.id   AF-A0A540R4J2-F1
#
_cell.length_a   1.000
_cell.length_b   1.000
_cell.length_c   1.000
_cell.angle_alpha   90.00
_cell.angle_beta   90.00
_cell.angle_gamma   90.00
#
_symmetry.space_group_name_H-M   'P 1'
#
loop_
_entity.id
_entity.type
_entity.pdbx_description
1 polymer ?
#
loop_
_entity_poly.entity_id
_entity_poly.type
_entity_poly.pdbx_seq_one_letter_code
_entity_poly.pdbx_strand_id
1 'polypeptide(L)'
;MSTRFNTSGVIDTIEMIDKYRLDIRTVTMGISLLSCARSTMAETAQAIYDHVTRQASRLVEVCEGIEAELGIPIVNKRISVTPIALVTAGVDGSPVEAAKALDKAAKEVGVNFVGGYSALVEKGATTADKRLINSIPEALANTDVVCSSVNIASSRAGINMNAAKRLGEIIKESAELTKDDSAIACAKLVVFANSVGDNPFMAGAFHGIEEPDCVVSVGVSGPGVVDRALGSLEGATLDQVAEEIKKAAFKITRAGQLVGNLAAERLGVPFGIIDLSLAPTAELGDSVAHILEHMGLDQVGTHGTTAALALLNDAVKKGGMMACSRVGGLSGSFIPVSEDKGMIDAVRSGSMKIEKLEAMTAICSVGLDMIAIPGDTSAELIAGMIADEAAIGVMNHKTTAVRVIPVPGTQPGDEVNFGGLLGYAPVIPVNQVGNSTFIHRGGFIPAPVHGFRN
;
A
#
# COMPACT_ATOMS: atom_id res chain seq x y z
N MET A 1 -19.01 2.90 37.15
CA MET A 1 -18.64 4.26 36.71
C MET A 1 -19.08 4.41 35.26
N SER A 2 -20.05 5.28 35.01
CA SER A 2 -20.66 5.49 33.69
C SER A 2 -19.63 6.11 32.75
N THR A 3 -19.30 5.43 31.66
CA THR A 3 -18.58 5.96 30.49
C THR A 3 -19.44 7.03 29.83
N ARG A 4 -19.32 8.28 30.28
CA ARG A 4 -19.78 9.43 29.49
C ARG A 4 -18.84 9.57 28.30
N PHE A 5 -19.19 8.90 27.20
CA PHE A 5 -18.71 9.28 25.88
C PHE A 5 -19.04 10.77 25.67
N ASN A 6 -18.07 11.55 25.22
CA ASN A 6 -18.24 12.98 25.01
C ASN A 6 -19.15 13.22 23.81
N THR A 7 -20.45 13.32 24.05
CA THR A 7 -21.52 13.42 23.03
C THR A 7 -21.32 14.60 22.08
N SER A 8 -20.66 15.69 22.52
CA SER A 8 -20.38 16.84 21.65
C SER A 8 -19.45 16.47 20.50
N GLY A 9 -18.40 15.67 20.75
CA GLY A 9 -17.46 15.25 19.71
C GLY A 9 -18.07 14.29 18.68
N VAL A 10 -19.06 13.49 19.08
CA VAL A 10 -19.78 12.58 18.17
C VAL A 10 -20.74 13.37 17.28
N ILE A 11 -21.46 14.35 17.83
CA ILE A 11 -22.37 15.22 17.06
C ILE A 11 -21.61 16.07 16.04
N ASP A 12 -20.48 16.68 16.44
CA ASP A 12 -19.62 17.43 15.52
C ASP A 12 -19.09 16.54 14.37
N THR A 13 -18.79 15.27 14.67
CA THR A 13 -18.34 14.31 13.65
C THR A 13 -19.47 13.94 12.68
N ILE A 14 -20.71 13.78 13.16
CA ILE A 14 -21.88 13.47 12.32
C ILE A 14 -22.23 14.64 11.39
N GLU A 15 -22.24 15.89 11.88
CA GLU A 15 -22.44 17.08 11.02
C GLU A 15 -21.32 17.22 9.97
N MET A 16 -20.10 16.83 10.32
CA MET A 16 -18.98 16.80 9.37
C MET A 16 -19.14 15.73 8.29
N ILE A 17 -19.67 14.55 8.61
CA ILE A 17 -19.85 13.45 7.64
C ILE A 17 -20.79 13.86 6.52
N ASP A 18 -21.93 14.47 6.85
CA ASP A 18 -22.94 14.88 5.87
C ASP A 18 -22.43 16.01 4.96
N LYS A 19 -21.67 16.96 5.52
CA LYS A 19 -21.12 18.10 4.76
C LYS A 19 -19.93 17.74 3.87
N TYR A 20 -19.09 16.79 4.30
CA TYR A 20 -17.82 16.50 3.64
C TYR A 20 -17.80 15.22 2.82
N ARG A 21 -18.88 14.42 2.76
CA ARG A 21 -18.91 13.11 2.06
C ARG A 21 -17.67 12.28 2.41
N LEU A 22 -17.47 12.06 3.71
CA LEU A 22 -16.35 11.29 4.22
C LEU A 22 -16.50 9.81 3.88
N ASP A 23 -15.39 9.14 3.63
CA ASP A 23 -15.32 7.71 3.36
C ASP A 23 -14.08 7.08 4.03
N ILE A 24 -14.22 5.79 4.37
CA ILE A 24 -13.14 4.98 4.91
C ILE A 24 -12.63 4.09 3.79
N ARG A 25 -11.35 4.25 3.43
CA ARG A 25 -10.75 3.44 2.37
C ARG A 25 -10.75 1.96 2.74
N THR A 26 -10.34 1.64 3.97
CA THR A 26 -10.25 0.24 4.40
C THR A 26 -10.39 0.07 5.89
N VAL A 27 -11.03 -1.04 6.29
CA VAL A 27 -10.84 -1.67 7.59
C VAL A 27 -10.07 -2.96 7.35
N THR A 28 -8.89 -3.06 7.96
CA THR A 28 -7.98 -4.21 7.78
C THR A 28 -7.83 -4.95 9.11
N MET A 29 -8.16 -6.23 9.13
CA MET A 29 -7.89 -7.11 10.26
C MET A 29 -6.52 -7.77 10.10
N GLY A 30 -5.59 -7.47 11.00
CA GLY A 30 -4.31 -8.15 11.11
C GLY A 30 -4.46 -9.43 11.94
N ILE A 31 -3.97 -10.57 11.45
CA ILE A 31 -4.11 -11.88 12.09
C ILE A 31 -2.74 -12.57 12.18
N SER A 32 -2.34 -12.93 13.40
CA SER A 32 -1.13 -13.71 13.64
C SER A 32 -1.34 -15.17 13.22
N LEU A 33 -0.44 -15.69 12.39
CA LEU A 33 -0.44 -17.08 11.93
C LEU A 33 0.69 -17.92 12.53
N LEU A 34 1.46 -17.39 13.48
CA LEU A 34 2.58 -18.13 14.10
C LEU A 34 2.12 -19.44 14.75
N SER A 35 0.89 -19.50 15.25
CA SER A 35 0.28 -20.71 15.83
C SER A 35 -0.21 -21.73 14.79
N CYS A 36 -0.16 -21.42 13.49
CA CYS A 36 -0.69 -22.25 12.41
C CYS A 36 0.32 -23.24 11.84
N ALA A 37 1.60 -23.15 12.17
CA ALA A 37 2.60 -24.12 11.72
C ALA A 37 2.24 -25.54 12.20
N ARG A 38 2.33 -26.52 11.29
CA ARG A 38 2.07 -27.96 11.54
C ARG A 38 3.23 -28.80 11.03
N SER A 39 3.09 -30.12 11.07
CA SER A 39 4.13 -31.05 10.61
C SER A 39 4.22 -31.16 9.09
N THR A 40 3.15 -30.80 8.36
CA THR A 40 3.10 -30.85 6.89
C THR A 40 2.54 -29.56 6.30
N MET A 41 2.85 -29.29 5.02
CA MET A 41 2.39 -28.07 4.34
C MET A 41 0.87 -28.07 4.21
N ALA A 42 0.27 -29.21 3.89
CA ALA A 42 -1.18 -29.36 3.78
C ALA A 42 -1.89 -29.08 5.11
N GLU A 43 -1.39 -29.62 6.23
CA GLU A 43 -1.95 -29.34 7.57
C GLU A 43 -1.74 -27.87 7.96
N THR A 44 -0.60 -27.28 7.60
CA THR A 44 -0.31 -25.86 7.84
C THR A 44 -1.28 -24.98 7.06
N ALA A 45 -1.50 -25.28 5.77
CA ALA A 45 -2.46 -24.58 4.92
C ALA A 45 -3.89 -24.70 5.46
N GLN A 46 -4.30 -25.90 5.91
CA GLN A 46 -5.61 -26.07 6.55
C GLN A 46 -5.73 -25.26 7.84
N ALA A 47 -4.70 -25.26 8.69
CA ALA A 47 -4.69 -24.48 9.92
C ALA A 47 -4.76 -22.97 9.65
N ILE A 48 -4.08 -22.47 8.61
CA ILE A 48 -4.19 -21.07 8.16
C ILE A 48 -5.63 -20.75 7.78
N TYR A 49 -6.24 -21.57 6.94
CA TYR A 49 -7.63 -21.37 6.50
C TYR A 49 -8.60 -21.36 7.69
N ASP A 50 -8.53 -22.37 8.56
CA ASP A 50 -9.40 -22.48 9.75
C ASP A 50 -9.21 -21.29 10.71
N HIS A 51 -7.97 -20.82 10.88
CA HIS A 51 -7.67 -19.72 11.78
C HIS A 51 -8.19 -18.39 11.21
N VAL A 52 -7.92 -18.08 9.94
CA VAL A 52 -8.34 -16.83 9.29
C VAL A 52 -9.86 -16.74 9.21
N THR A 53 -10.54 -17.79 8.74
CA THR A 53 -12.00 -17.82 8.64
C THR A 53 -12.67 -17.65 10.01
N ARG A 54 -12.15 -18.29 11.06
CA ARG A 54 -12.67 -18.15 12.42
C ARG A 54 -12.52 -16.72 12.95
N GLN A 55 -11.33 -16.14 12.85
CA GLN A 55 -11.04 -14.80 13.39
C GLN A 55 -11.81 -13.70 12.65
N ALA A 56 -11.87 -13.78 11.31
CA ALA A 56 -12.47 -12.75 10.48
C ALA A 56 -13.95 -13.01 10.15
N SER A 57 -14.57 -14.08 10.68
CA SER A 57 -15.95 -14.52 10.37
C SER A 57 -17.02 -13.42 10.40
N ARG A 58 -16.85 -12.41 11.26
CA ARG A 58 -17.81 -11.30 11.42
C ARG A 58 -17.29 -9.96 10.89
N LEU A 59 -16.12 -9.92 10.26
CA LEU A 59 -15.47 -8.68 9.83
C LEU A 59 -16.37 -7.87 8.87
N VAL A 60 -16.87 -8.52 7.82
CA VAL A 60 -17.69 -7.87 6.79
C VAL A 60 -19.03 -7.41 7.39
N GLU A 61 -19.76 -8.31 8.07
CA GLU A 61 -21.03 -8.02 8.75
C GLU A 61 -20.91 -6.80 9.70
N VAL A 62 -19.86 -6.77 10.53
CA VAL A 62 -19.65 -5.67 11.47
C VAL A 62 -19.35 -4.36 10.73
N CYS A 63 -18.52 -4.39 9.69
CA CYS A 63 -18.22 -3.20 8.91
C CYS A 63 -19.48 -2.65 8.22
N GLU A 64 -20.29 -3.51 7.59
CA GLU A 64 -21.55 -3.13 6.95
C GLU A 64 -22.57 -2.57 7.95
N GLY A 65 -22.62 -3.13 9.16
CA GLY A 65 -23.42 -2.58 10.24
C GLY A 65 -22.97 -1.17 10.66
N ILE A 66 -21.66 -0.91 10.69
CA ILE A 66 -21.11 0.42 11.00
C ILE A 66 -21.39 1.42 9.86
N GLU A 67 -21.26 0.98 8.59
CA GLU A 67 -21.60 1.80 7.42
C GLU A 67 -23.06 2.28 7.48
N ALA A 68 -23.99 1.36 7.76
CA ALA A 68 -25.41 1.67 7.85
C ALA A 68 -25.75 2.61 9.02
N GLU A 69 -25.03 2.48 10.14
CA GLU A 69 -25.26 3.28 11.35
C GLU A 69 -24.71 4.71 11.24
N LEU A 70 -23.50 4.85 10.70
CA LEU A 70 -22.83 6.16 10.62
C LEU A 70 -23.08 6.89 9.30
N GLY A 71 -23.58 6.21 8.27
CA GLY A 71 -23.69 6.75 6.92
C GLY A 71 -22.34 7.03 6.27
N ILE A 72 -21.25 6.44 6.77
CA ILE A 72 -19.90 6.55 6.21
C ILE A 72 -19.59 5.25 5.47
N PRO A 73 -19.36 5.27 4.15
CA PRO A 73 -18.97 4.08 3.41
C PRO A 73 -17.57 3.60 3.82
N ILE A 74 -17.40 2.29 3.91
CA ILE A 74 -16.16 1.54 4.12
C ILE A 74 -15.88 0.77 2.82
N VAL A 75 -15.08 1.39 1.95
CA VAL A 75 -14.85 0.91 0.57
C VAL A 75 -14.28 -0.50 0.54
N ASN A 76 -13.34 -0.81 1.43
CA ASN A 76 -12.68 -2.10 1.48
C ASN A 76 -12.70 -2.73 2.87
N LYS A 77 -12.86 -4.05 2.90
CA LYS A 77 -12.64 -4.90 4.06
C LYS A 77 -11.51 -5.85 3.70
N ARG A 78 -10.44 -5.87 4.50
CA ARG A 78 -9.20 -6.57 4.14
C ARG A 78 -8.64 -7.37 5.30
N ILE A 79 -7.77 -8.31 4.98
CA ILE A 79 -7.00 -9.07 5.97
C ILE A 79 -5.50 -8.88 5.69
N SER A 80 -4.70 -8.75 6.73
CA SER A 80 -3.26 -8.93 6.65
C SER A 80 -2.84 -10.07 7.58
N VAL A 81 -1.86 -10.87 7.16
CA VAL A 81 -1.40 -12.01 7.94
C VAL A 81 0.11 -11.98 8.16
N THR A 82 0.58 -12.77 9.12
CA THR A 82 2.02 -12.96 9.36
C THR A 82 2.72 -13.34 8.06
N PRO A 83 3.90 -12.76 7.75
CA PRO A 83 4.70 -13.13 6.58
C PRO A 83 4.76 -14.65 6.41
N ILE A 84 4.19 -15.17 5.33
CA ILE A 84 4.05 -16.61 5.10
C ILE A 84 5.41 -17.32 5.05
N ALA A 85 6.50 -16.62 4.73
CA ALA A 85 7.85 -17.17 4.85
C ALA A 85 8.18 -17.65 6.28
N LEU A 86 7.66 -16.99 7.32
CA LEU A 86 7.87 -17.37 8.72
C LEU A 86 7.00 -18.55 9.12
N VAL A 87 5.74 -18.56 8.67
CA VAL A 87 4.77 -19.63 8.99
C VAL A 87 5.17 -20.96 8.35
N THR A 88 5.74 -20.89 7.15
CA THR A 88 6.14 -22.07 6.36
C THR A 88 7.59 -22.50 6.58
N ALA A 89 8.36 -21.78 7.41
CA ALA A 89 9.80 -21.99 7.56
C ALA A 89 10.20 -23.38 8.05
N GLY A 90 9.39 -23.98 8.93
CA GLY A 90 9.66 -25.27 9.55
C GLY A 90 9.14 -26.48 8.78
N VAL A 91 8.57 -26.28 7.58
CA VAL A 91 7.80 -27.30 6.88
C VAL A 91 8.27 -27.44 5.45
N ASP A 92 8.46 -28.67 4.99
CA ASP A 92 8.77 -28.95 3.59
C ASP A 92 7.49 -28.97 2.74
N GLY A 93 7.60 -28.51 1.50
CA GLY A 93 6.47 -28.36 0.57
C GLY A 93 6.43 -26.99 -0.10
N SER A 94 5.45 -26.80 -0.97
CA SER A 94 5.26 -25.57 -1.74
C SER A 94 4.47 -24.53 -0.93
N PRO A 95 5.00 -23.31 -0.71
CA PRO A 95 4.24 -22.23 -0.05
C PRO A 95 2.98 -21.80 -0.82
N VAL A 96 2.84 -22.19 -2.10
CA VAL A 96 1.63 -21.97 -2.91
C VAL A 96 0.38 -22.58 -2.25
N GLU A 97 0.52 -23.67 -1.49
CA GLU A 97 -0.60 -24.24 -0.73
C GLU A 97 -1.13 -23.26 0.33
N ALA A 98 -0.24 -22.51 1.00
CA ALA A 98 -0.63 -21.46 1.92
C ALA A 98 -1.31 -20.29 1.19
N ALA A 99 -0.84 -19.90 0.00
CA ALA A 99 -1.50 -18.89 -0.82
C ALA A 99 -2.94 -19.31 -1.17
N LYS A 100 -3.14 -20.55 -1.63
CA LYS A 100 -4.47 -21.10 -1.94
C LYS A 100 -5.38 -21.16 -0.72
N ALA A 101 -4.84 -21.49 0.45
CA ALA A 101 -5.60 -21.46 1.71
C ALA A 101 -6.04 -20.04 2.10
N LEU A 102 -5.15 -19.06 1.97
CA LEU A 102 -5.48 -17.64 2.20
C LEU A 102 -6.54 -17.15 1.23
N ASP A 103 -6.41 -17.46 -0.06
CA ASP A 103 -7.37 -17.09 -1.10
C ASP A 103 -8.77 -17.66 -0.80
N LYS A 104 -8.81 -18.95 -0.45
CA LYS A 104 -10.05 -19.63 -0.05
C LYS A 104 -10.67 -18.99 1.20
N ALA A 105 -9.87 -18.70 2.22
CA ALA A 105 -10.34 -18.06 3.45
C ALA A 105 -10.87 -16.65 3.19
N ALA A 106 -10.16 -15.86 2.38
CA ALA A 106 -10.56 -14.51 2.03
C ALA A 106 -11.90 -14.47 1.27
N LYS A 107 -12.08 -15.38 0.30
CA LYS A 107 -13.34 -15.53 -0.44
C LYS A 107 -14.50 -15.97 0.45
N GLU A 108 -14.25 -16.85 1.41
CA GLU A 108 -15.28 -17.31 2.34
C GLU A 108 -15.73 -16.22 3.32
N VAL A 109 -14.79 -15.43 3.83
CA VAL A 109 -15.11 -14.29 4.69
C VAL A 109 -15.74 -13.14 3.89
N GLY A 110 -15.46 -13.05 2.59
CA GLY A 110 -15.96 -11.99 1.71
C GLY A 110 -15.13 -10.71 1.73
N VAL A 111 -13.83 -10.80 2.04
CA VAL A 111 -12.91 -9.64 2.01
C VAL A 111 -12.35 -9.39 0.61
N ASN A 112 -11.97 -8.15 0.32
CA ASN A 112 -11.49 -7.74 -1.00
C ASN A 112 -10.08 -8.29 -1.31
N PHE A 113 -9.19 -8.26 -0.32
CA PHE A 113 -7.80 -8.70 -0.46
C PHE A 113 -7.25 -9.26 0.86
N VAL A 114 -6.30 -10.19 0.74
CA VAL A 114 -5.48 -10.68 1.84
C VAL A 114 -3.99 -10.49 1.54
N GLY A 115 -3.34 -9.67 2.36
CA GLY A 115 -1.89 -9.44 2.31
C GLY A 115 -1.15 -10.31 3.32
N GLY A 116 0.15 -10.51 3.10
CA GLY A 116 1.02 -11.26 4.01
C GLY A 116 1.69 -12.46 3.38
N TYR A 117 1.47 -12.71 2.08
CA TYR A 117 2.31 -13.61 1.30
C TYR A 117 3.69 -12.98 1.08
N SER A 118 4.44 -12.85 2.17
CA SER A 118 5.52 -11.90 2.29
C SER A 118 6.79 -12.50 2.88
N ALA A 119 7.92 -11.91 2.51
CA ALA A 119 9.25 -12.22 3.04
C ALA A 119 10.02 -10.93 3.38
N LEU A 120 10.83 -10.98 4.43
CA LEU A 120 11.66 -9.87 4.91
C LEU A 120 13.13 -10.29 4.80
N VAL A 121 13.86 -9.74 3.82
CA VAL A 121 15.17 -10.25 3.38
C VAL A 121 16.25 -9.19 3.32
N GLU A 122 16.08 -8.04 3.98
CA GLU A 122 17.03 -6.93 3.95
C GLU A 122 18.44 -7.29 4.43
N LYS A 123 18.56 -8.27 5.34
CA LYS A 123 19.85 -8.79 5.86
C LYS A 123 20.30 -10.10 5.21
N GLY A 124 19.59 -10.55 4.18
CA GLY A 124 19.77 -11.84 3.55
C GLY A 124 18.53 -12.72 3.71
N ALA A 125 18.39 -13.67 2.78
CA ALA A 125 17.23 -14.56 2.70
C ALA A 125 17.57 -15.95 3.25
N THR A 126 16.72 -16.47 4.13
CA THR A 126 16.75 -17.87 4.56
C THR A 126 16.30 -18.80 3.42
N THR A 127 16.39 -20.12 3.64
CA THR A 127 15.87 -21.10 2.68
C THR A 127 14.36 -20.95 2.49
N ALA A 128 13.62 -20.63 3.56
CA ALA A 128 12.18 -20.42 3.52
C ALA A 128 11.83 -19.15 2.73
N ASP A 129 12.54 -18.05 2.97
CA ASP A 129 12.33 -16.79 2.23
C ASP A 129 12.54 -16.98 0.73
N LYS A 130 13.64 -17.65 0.34
CA LYS A 130 13.92 -17.96 -1.07
C LYS A 130 12.83 -18.82 -1.69
N ARG A 131 12.34 -19.82 -0.94
CA ARG A 131 11.26 -20.71 -1.39
C ARG A 131 9.96 -19.92 -1.61
N LEU A 132 9.61 -19.02 -0.68
CA LEU A 132 8.45 -18.14 -0.83
C LEU A 132 8.62 -17.21 -2.03
N ILE A 133 9.73 -16.47 -2.12
CA ILE A 133 9.98 -15.52 -3.21
C ILE A 133 9.87 -16.20 -4.58
N ASN A 134 10.46 -17.38 -4.73
CA ASN A 134 10.41 -18.14 -5.98
C ASN A 134 9.02 -18.68 -6.34
N SER A 135 8.13 -18.79 -5.35
CA SER A 135 6.75 -19.26 -5.56
C SER A 135 5.76 -18.13 -5.86
N ILE A 136 6.16 -16.86 -5.76
CA ILE A 136 5.29 -15.70 -5.98
C ILE A 136 4.61 -15.73 -7.35
N PRO A 137 5.31 -15.98 -8.49
CA PRO A 137 4.67 -15.97 -9.80
C PRO A 137 3.53 -16.99 -9.90
N GLU A 138 3.77 -18.22 -9.44
CA GLU A 138 2.77 -19.29 -9.42
C GLU A 138 1.62 -18.96 -8.45
N ALA A 139 1.93 -18.50 -7.24
CA ALA A 139 0.93 -18.18 -6.23
C ALA A 139 -0.04 -17.10 -6.72
N LEU A 140 0.48 -15.99 -7.27
CA LEU A 140 -0.35 -14.85 -7.71
C LEU A 140 -1.09 -15.12 -9.02
N ALA A 141 -0.62 -16.05 -9.86
CA ALA A 141 -1.33 -16.49 -11.05
C ALA A 141 -2.49 -17.47 -10.73
N ASN A 142 -2.41 -18.18 -9.60
CA ASN A 142 -3.40 -19.20 -9.20
C ASN A 142 -4.30 -18.77 -8.02
N THR A 143 -4.28 -17.49 -7.66
CA THR A 143 -5.12 -16.91 -6.60
C THR A 143 -5.68 -15.58 -7.07
N ASP A 144 -6.84 -15.19 -6.57
CA ASP A 144 -7.53 -13.98 -7.04
C ASP A 144 -7.22 -12.80 -6.13
N VAL A 145 -7.32 -13.01 -4.81
CA VAL A 145 -7.33 -11.93 -3.80
C VAL A 145 -6.10 -11.91 -2.90
N VAL A 146 -5.13 -12.80 -3.12
CA VAL A 146 -3.86 -12.82 -2.37
C VAL A 146 -2.91 -11.76 -2.92
N CYS A 147 -2.33 -10.99 -2.01
CA CYS A 147 -1.29 -10.01 -2.28
C CYS A 147 0.05 -10.43 -1.66
N SER A 148 1.13 -10.12 -2.36
CA SER A 148 2.49 -10.48 -1.99
C SER A 148 3.35 -9.25 -1.80
N SER A 149 4.22 -9.28 -0.80
CA SER A 149 5.19 -8.20 -0.58
C SER A 149 6.56 -8.71 -0.13
N VAL A 150 7.64 -8.07 -0.59
CA VAL A 150 9.00 -8.48 -0.22
C VAL A 150 9.80 -7.26 0.22
N ASN A 151 10.23 -7.23 1.48
CA ASN A 151 11.12 -6.18 1.97
C ASN A 151 12.58 -6.56 1.71
N ILE A 152 13.29 -5.74 0.92
CA ILE A 152 14.67 -6.02 0.53
C ILE A 152 15.69 -5.07 1.16
N ALA A 153 15.22 -4.04 1.87
CA ALA A 153 16.09 -3.02 2.40
C ALA A 153 15.56 -2.44 3.71
N SER A 154 16.47 -1.95 4.53
CA SER A 154 16.13 -1.04 5.62
C SER A 154 17.24 -0.04 5.87
N SER A 155 16.92 1.13 6.42
CA SER A 155 17.92 2.14 6.76
C SER A 155 18.96 1.64 7.77
N ARG A 156 18.67 0.56 8.49
CA ARG A 156 19.58 -0.09 9.44
C ARG A 156 20.42 -1.19 8.81
N ALA A 157 19.95 -1.86 7.75
CA ALA A 157 20.64 -2.98 7.12
C ALA A 157 21.31 -2.61 5.78
N GLY A 158 20.88 -1.53 5.15
CA GLY A 158 21.21 -1.22 3.76
C GLY A 158 20.25 -1.93 2.79
N ILE A 159 20.73 -2.26 1.60
CA ILE A 159 19.93 -2.83 0.50
C ILE A 159 20.49 -4.19 0.10
N ASN A 160 19.65 -5.21 0.06
CA ASN A 160 19.99 -6.52 -0.47
C ASN A 160 19.84 -6.56 -1.99
N MET A 161 20.95 -6.33 -2.71
CA MET A 161 20.97 -6.30 -4.17
C MET A 161 20.76 -7.67 -4.82
N ASN A 162 21.07 -8.76 -4.09
CA ASN A 162 20.72 -10.11 -4.56
C ASN A 162 19.20 -10.29 -4.63
N ALA A 163 18.47 -9.77 -3.64
CA ALA A 163 17.01 -9.81 -3.63
C ALA A 163 16.42 -8.88 -4.71
N ALA A 164 16.94 -7.66 -4.86
CA ALA A 164 16.52 -6.74 -5.92
C ALA A 164 16.65 -7.38 -7.32
N LYS A 165 17.79 -8.00 -7.61
CA LYS A 165 18.01 -8.75 -8.85
C LYS A 165 16.96 -9.85 -9.05
N ARG A 166 16.78 -10.73 -8.06
CA ARG A 166 15.83 -11.83 -8.18
C ARG A 166 14.39 -11.33 -8.35
N LEU A 167 14.02 -10.24 -7.68
CA LEU A 167 12.68 -9.67 -7.81
C LEU A 167 12.42 -9.05 -9.19
N GLY A 168 13.43 -8.50 -9.86
CA GLY A 168 13.31 -8.10 -11.26
C GLY A 168 12.92 -9.28 -12.17
N GLU A 169 13.51 -10.46 -11.93
CA GLU A 169 13.17 -11.70 -12.63
C GLU A 169 11.76 -12.19 -12.26
N ILE A 170 11.42 -12.21 -10.96
CA ILE A 170 10.09 -12.63 -10.46
C ILE A 170 8.96 -11.76 -11.01
N ILE A 171 9.16 -10.44 -11.13
CA ILE A 171 8.15 -9.54 -11.72
C ILE A 171 7.93 -9.91 -13.19
N LYS A 172 8.99 -10.18 -13.97
CA LYS A 172 8.87 -10.62 -15.36
C LYS A 172 8.19 -11.98 -15.49
N GLU A 173 8.55 -12.94 -14.64
CA GLU A 173 7.92 -14.26 -14.57
C GLU A 173 6.41 -14.12 -14.25
N SER A 174 6.06 -13.26 -13.30
CA SER A 174 4.66 -12.99 -12.90
C SER A 174 3.86 -12.36 -14.03
N ALA A 175 4.44 -11.40 -14.75
CA ALA A 175 3.82 -10.76 -15.90
C ALA A 175 3.55 -11.74 -17.04
N GLU A 176 4.51 -12.61 -17.37
CA GLU A 176 4.35 -13.60 -18.44
C GLU A 176 3.29 -14.65 -18.08
N LEU A 177 3.25 -15.13 -16.83
CA LEU A 177 2.25 -16.10 -16.38
C LEU A 177 0.82 -15.56 -16.40
N THR A 178 0.65 -14.24 -16.33
CA THR A 178 -0.65 -13.56 -16.35
C THR A 178 -0.82 -12.61 -17.53
N LYS A 179 -0.10 -12.85 -18.63
CA LYS A 179 -0.11 -11.96 -19.81
C LYS A 179 -1.50 -11.79 -20.44
N ASP A 180 -2.31 -12.84 -20.39
CA ASP A 180 -3.66 -12.84 -20.95
C ASP A 180 -4.67 -12.08 -20.06
N ASP A 181 -4.24 -11.67 -18.86
CA ASP A 181 -5.00 -10.88 -17.89
C ASP A 181 -4.19 -9.64 -17.49
N SER A 182 -3.64 -8.94 -18.49
CA SER A 182 -2.95 -7.65 -18.30
C SER A 182 -1.83 -7.66 -17.24
N ALA A 183 -1.13 -8.79 -17.07
CA ALA A 183 -0.09 -8.97 -16.07
C ALA A 183 -0.57 -8.72 -14.62
N ILE A 184 -1.82 -9.10 -14.30
CA ILE A 184 -2.48 -8.82 -13.01
C ILE A 184 -1.68 -9.30 -11.79
N ALA A 185 -0.86 -10.35 -11.92
CA ALA A 185 -0.02 -10.81 -10.82
C ALA A 185 0.94 -9.70 -10.34
N CYS A 186 1.47 -8.87 -11.24
CA CYS A 186 2.33 -7.74 -10.90
C CYS A 186 1.58 -6.64 -10.13
N ALA A 187 0.27 -6.45 -10.39
CA ALA A 187 -0.55 -5.50 -9.63
C ALA A 187 -0.78 -5.94 -8.17
N LYS A 188 -0.60 -7.23 -7.87
CA LYS A 188 -0.70 -7.86 -6.53
C LYS A 188 0.67 -8.09 -5.88
N LEU A 189 1.76 -7.62 -6.47
CA LEU A 189 3.12 -7.76 -5.96
C LEU A 189 3.73 -6.39 -5.71
N VAL A 190 4.34 -6.21 -4.54
CA VAL A 190 5.10 -5.00 -4.22
C VAL A 190 6.45 -5.32 -3.56
N VAL A 191 7.48 -4.58 -3.93
CA VAL A 191 8.83 -4.68 -3.35
C VAL A 191 9.07 -3.48 -2.45
N PHE A 192 9.47 -3.71 -1.20
CA PHE A 192 9.66 -2.64 -0.21
C PHE A 192 11.12 -2.38 0.16
N ALA A 193 11.36 -1.13 0.57
CA ALA A 193 12.39 -0.76 1.52
C ALA A 193 11.73 -0.16 2.77
N ASN A 194 12.27 -0.46 3.96
CA ASN A 194 11.74 0.00 5.25
C ASN A 194 10.24 -0.32 5.44
N SER A 195 9.80 -1.52 5.05
CA SER A 195 8.42 -1.93 5.29
C SER A 195 8.06 -1.88 6.78
N VAL A 196 6.83 -1.49 7.10
CA VAL A 196 6.30 -1.48 8.48
C VAL A 196 5.26 -2.59 8.67
N GLY A 197 5.25 -3.21 9.85
CA GLY A 197 4.48 -4.42 10.14
C GLY A 197 3.01 -4.22 10.49
N ASP A 198 2.54 -2.97 10.52
CA ASP A 198 1.18 -2.57 10.87
C ASP A 198 0.45 -1.90 9.70
N ASN A 199 1.03 -1.92 8.49
CA ASN A 199 0.47 -1.20 7.35
C ASN A 199 -0.81 -1.88 6.81
N PRO A 200 -1.90 -1.13 6.59
CA PRO A 200 -3.13 -1.64 5.96
C PRO A 200 -3.13 -1.51 4.43
N PHE A 201 -2.01 -1.11 3.82
CA PHE A 201 -1.88 -0.82 2.39
C PHE A 201 -1.75 -2.10 1.56
N MET A 202 -2.69 -2.35 0.64
CA MET A 202 -2.55 -3.45 -0.34
C MET A 202 -1.91 -2.94 -1.63
N ALA A 203 -1.03 -3.70 -2.28
CA ALA A 203 -0.68 -5.11 -2.06
C ALA A 203 0.33 -5.41 -0.92
N GLY A 204 0.76 -4.38 -0.19
CA GLY A 204 1.92 -4.45 0.70
C GLY A 204 1.71 -5.00 2.11
N ALA A 205 0.48 -5.07 2.58
CA ALA A 205 0.19 -5.31 3.98
C ALA A 205 0.62 -6.70 4.42
N PHE A 206 1.16 -6.77 5.62
CA PHE A 206 1.40 -7.99 6.37
C PHE A 206 1.23 -7.67 7.85
N HIS A 207 0.99 -8.70 8.64
CA HIS A 207 0.84 -8.59 10.09
C HIS A 207 2.18 -8.89 10.76
N GLY A 208 2.83 -7.86 11.28
CA GLY A 208 4.16 -7.95 11.88
C GLY A 208 4.19 -8.88 13.10
N ILE A 209 5.36 -9.48 13.36
CA ILE A 209 5.54 -10.36 14.54
C ILE A 209 5.50 -9.62 15.88
N GLU A 210 5.60 -8.29 15.85
CA GLU A 210 5.53 -7.43 17.03
C GLU A 210 4.09 -7.05 17.40
N GLU A 211 3.12 -7.38 16.55
CA GLU A 211 1.71 -7.08 16.75
C GLU A 211 0.98 -8.15 17.58
N PRO A 212 -0.19 -7.82 18.18
CA PRO A 212 -1.03 -8.79 18.89
C PRO A 212 -1.54 -9.94 18.00
N ASP A 213 -2.14 -10.96 18.61
CA ASP A 213 -2.73 -12.09 17.87
C ASP A 213 -3.75 -11.68 16.81
N CYS A 214 -4.54 -10.64 17.09
CA CYS A 214 -5.49 -10.04 16.16
C CYS A 214 -5.69 -8.56 16.49
N VAL A 215 -5.86 -7.73 15.47
CA VAL A 215 -6.04 -6.26 15.61
C VAL A 215 -6.76 -5.71 14.39
N VAL A 216 -7.50 -4.61 14.58
CA VAL A 216 -8.12 -3.86 13.48
C VAL A 216 -7.43 -2.53 13.29
N SER A 217 -6.96 -2.27 12.07
CA SER A 217 -6.42 -0.99 11.63
C SER A 217 -7.31 -0.38 10.55
N VAL A 218 -7.34 0.95 10.47
CA VAL A 218 -8.20 1.69 9.54
C VAL A 218 -7.35 2.56 8.63
N GLY A 219 -7.58 2.49 7.32
CA GLY A 219 -7.09 3.47 6.36
C GLY A 219 -8.21 4.43 5.98
N VAL A 220 -7.99 5.72 6.18
CA VAL A 220 -8.95 6.75 5.78
C VAL A 220 -8.77 7.14 4.31
N SER A 221 -9.86 7.52 3.65
CA SER A 221 -9.79 8.20 2.36
C SER A 221 -9.92 9.71 2.60
N GLY A 222 -9.48 10.53 1.65
CA GLY A 222 -9.30 11.94 1.93
C GLY A 222 -9.03 12.90 0.79
N PRO A 223 -8.61 12.48 -0.43
CA PRO A 223 -8.31 13.44 -1.48
C PRO A 223 -9.48 14.36 -1.79
N GLY A 224 -10.68 13.84 -2.05
CA GLY A 224 -11.83 14.69 -2.36
C GLY A 224 -12.24 15.66 -1.24
N VAL A 225 -12.01 15.31 0.02
CA VAL A 225 -12.30 16.17 1.17
C VAL A 225 -11.31 17.33 1.25
N VAL A 226 -10.03 17.04 1.02
CA VAL A 226 -8.96 18.04 0.97
C VAL A 226 -9.15 18.96 -0.23
N ASP A 227 -9.47 18.39 -1.39
CA ASP A 227 -9.72 19.11 -2.64
C ASP A 227 -10.84 20.15 -2.48
N ARG A 228 -11.99 19.73 -1.93
CA ARG A 228 -13.11 20.62 -1.62
C ARG A 228 -12.75 21.72 -0.62
N ALA A 229 -11.87 21.44 0.34
CA ALA A 229 -11.42 22.44 1.30
C ALA A 229 -10.54 23.52 0.64
N LEU A 230 -9.78 23.17 -0.40
CA LEU A 230 -8.94 24.11 -1.13
C LEU A 230 -9.71 24.92 -2.18
N GLY A 231 -10.77 24.38 -2.79
CA GLY A 231 -11.54 25.05 -3.83
C GLY A 231 -12.14 26.42 -3.44
N SER A 232 -12.20 26.75 -2.15
CA SER A 232 -12.65 28.06 -1.65
C SER A 232 -11.52 29.09 -1.42
N LEU A 233 -10.27 28.79 -1.77
CA LEU A 233 -9.08 29.56 -1.36
C LEU A 233 -8.38 30.29 -2.53
N GLU A 234 -9.13 30.85 -3.48
CA GLU A 234 -8.53 31.67 -4.55
C GLU A 234 -7.70 32.83 -3.97
N GLY A 235 -6.43 32.93 -4.37
CA GLY A 235 -5.50 33.98 -3.93
C GLY A 235 -4.91 33.81 -2.52
N ALA A 236 -5.15 32.67 -1.86
CA ALA A 236 -4.58 32.38 -0.54
C ALA A 236 -3.06 32.15 -0.58
N THR A 237 -2.39 32.42 0.54
CA THR A 237 -0.96 32.09 0.70
C THR A 237 -0.77 30.60 0.98
N LEU A 238 0.43 30.07 0.73
CA LEU A 238 0.74 28.66 1.02
C LEU A 238 0.58 28.29 2.50
N ASP A 239 0.78 29.24 3.42
CA ASP A 239 0.52 29.03 4.85
C ASP A 239 -0.96 28.78 5.14
N GLN A 240 -1.84 29.52 4.45
CA GLN A 240 -3.30 29.35 4.57
C GLN A 240 -3.75 28.02 3.93
N VAL A 241 -3.19 27.66 2.77
CA VAL A 241 -3.39 26.36 2.12
C VAL A 241 -3.02 25.22 3.06
N ALA A 242 -1.83 25.28 3.68
CA ALA A 242 -1.38 24.26 4.63
C ALA A 242 -2.28 24.16 5.86
N GLU A 243 -2.82 25.30 6.35
CA GLU A 243 -3.75 25.32 7.47
C GLU A 243 -5.07 24.64 7.16
N GLU A 244 -5.64 24.87 5.97
CA GLU A 244 -6.88 24.22 5.57
C GLU A 244 -6.70 22.71 5.32
N ILE A 245 -5.58 22.30 4.73
CA ILE A 245 -5.25 20.86 4.60
C ILE A 245 -5.15 20.20 5.98
N LYS A 246 -4.51 20.83 6.97
CA LYS A 246 -4.42 20.31 8.34
C LYS A 246 -5.82 20.12 8.96
N LYS A 247 -6.70 21.10 8.80
CA LYS A 247 -8.08 21.02 9.31
C LYS A 247 -8.87 19.91 8.64
N ALA A 248 -8.75 19.74 7.32
CA ALA A 248 -9.38 18.66 6.59
C ALA A 248 -8.85 17.29 7.05
N ALA A 249 -7.53 17.12 7.15
CA ALA A 249 -6.90 15.89 7.61
C ALA A 249 -7.30 15.52 9.06
N PHE A 250 -7.40 16.51 9.95
CA PHE A 250 -7.90 16.30 11.32
C PHE A 250 -9.32 15.69 11.31
N LYS A 251 -10.21 16.27 10.49
CA LYS A 251 -11.61 15.83 10.38
C LYS A 251 -11.74 14.40 9.86
N ILE A 252 -11.03 14.10 8.78
CA ILE A 252 -10.97 12.76 8.18
C ILE A 252 -10.48 11.74 9.21
N THR A 253 -9.40 12.07 9.93
CA THR A 253 -8.80 11.17 10.92
C THR A 253 -9.73 10.90 12.10
N ARG A 254 -10.52 11.89 12.55
CA ARG A 254 -11.53 11.70 13.60
C ARG A 254 -12.60 10.70 13.20
N ALA A 255 -13.07 10.75 11.95
CA ALA A 255 -14.03 9.79 11.43
C ALA A 255 -13.42 8.37 11.36
N GLY A 256 -12.18 8.25 10.87
CA GLY A 256 -11.44 6.99 10.89
C GLY A 256 -11.29 6.40 12.29
N GLN A 257 -11.01 7.24 13.29
CA GLN A 257 -10.90 6.82 14.70
C GLN A 257 -12.22 6.29 15.24
N LEU A 258 -13.34 6.95 14.91
CA LEU A 258 -14.67 6.52 15.33
C LEU A 258 -15.01 5.15 14.76
N VAL A 259 -14.83 4.96 13.44
CA VAL A 259 -15.09 3.69 12.76
C VAL A 259 -14.19 2.58 13.31
N GLY A 260 -12.90 2.86 13.47
CA GLY A 260 -11.93 1.91 14.01
C GLY A 260 -12.25 1.44 15.43
N ASN A 261 -12.66 2.37 16.31
CA ASN A 261 -13.06 2.02 17.68
C ASN A 261 -14.31 1.14 17.70
N LEU A 262 -15.33 1.46 16.88
CA LEU A 262 -16.55 0.67 16.80
C LEU A 262 -16.29 -0.72 16.23
N ALA A 263 -15.45 -0.83 15.19
CA ALA A 263 -15.08 -2.11 14.61
C ALA A 263 -14.34 -2.98 15.63
N ALA A 264 -13.33 -2.41 16.31
CA ALA A 264 -12.57 -3.08 17.36
C ALA A 264 -13.48 -3.58 18.50
N GLU A 265 -14.38 -2.73 19.02
CA GLU A 265 -15.31 -3.09 20.09
C GLU A 265 -16.26 -4.22 19.68
N ARG A 266 -16.88 -4.14 18.49
CA ARG A 266 -17.86 -5.13 18.00
C ARG A 266 -17.25 -6.47 17.62
N LEU A 267 -16.00 -6.45 17.14
CA LEU A 267 -15.23 -7.66 16.81
C LEU A 267 -14.55 -8.26 18.04
N GLY A 268 -14.48 -7.51 19.16
CA GLY A 268 -13.83 -7.96 20.39
C GLY A 268 -12.30 -8.05 20.26
N VAL A 269 -11.69 -7.22 19.42
CA VAL A 269 -10.25 -7.20 19.16
C VAL A 269 -9.67 -5.80 19.41
N PRO A 270 -8.38 -5.67 19.75
CA PRO A 270 -7.74 -4.37 19.91
C PRO A 270 -7.81 -3.50 18.65
N PHE A 271 -7.94 -2.19 18.87
CA PHE A 271 -7.72 -1.20 17.83
C PHE A 271 -6.21 -0.94 17.66
N GLY A 272 -5.74 -1.05 16.42
CA GLY A 272 -4.34 -0.87 16.02
C GLY A 272 -4.04 0.58 15.72
N ILE A 273 -3.88 0.88 14.44
CA ILE A 273 -3.49 2.20 13.95
C ILE A 273 -4.52 2.80 13.00
N ILE A 274 -4.41 4.12 12.81
CA ILE A 274 -4.99 4.83 11.66
C ILE A 274 -3.87 5.15 10.68
N ASP A 275 -4.05 4.73 9.44
CA ASP A 275 -3.23 5.15 8.31
C ASP A 275 -3.83 6.42 7.69
N LEU A 276 -3.06 7.52 7.76
CA LEU A 276 -3.46 8.86 7.30
C LEU A 276 -3.34 9.07 5.79
N SER A 277 -2.94 8.03 5.07
CA SER A 277 -2.60 8.14 3.66
C SER A 277 -3.75 8.63 2.79
N LEU A 278 -3.55 9.78 2.13
CA LEU A 278 -4.44 10.24 1.08
C LEU A 278 -4.31 9.31 -0.12
N ALA A 279 -5.40 8.64 -0.44
CA ALA A 279 -5.45 7.61 -1.45
C ALA A 279 -6.56 7.92 -2.45
N PRO A 280 -6.21 8.19 -3.71
CA PRO A 280 -7.17 8.55 -4.74
C PRO A 280 -7.94 7.34 -5.26
N THR A 281 -9.01 7.64 -5.98
CA THR A 281 -9.74 6.69 -6.82
C THR A 281 -9.86 7.26 -8.24
N ALA A 282 -10.23 6.39 -9.19
CA ALA A 282 -10.44 6.84 -10.57
C ALA A 282 -11.71 7.72 -10.73
N GLU A 283 -12.46 7.94 -9.65
CA GLU A 283 -13.65 8.77 -9.62
C GLU A 283 -13.31 10.26 -9.71
N LEU A 284 -14.23 11.02 -10.33
CA LEU A 284 -14.02 12.43 -10.59
C LEU A 284 -14.18 13.22 -9.28
N GLY A 285 -13.12 13.92 -8.88
CA GLY A 285 -13.06 14.70 -7.65
C GLY A 285 -12.42 13.97 -6.46
N ASP A 286 -11.77 12.82 -6.68
CA ASP A 286 -11.00 12.10 -5.67
C ASP A 286 -9.57 11.81 -6.15
N SER A 287 -8.82 12.87 -6.40
CA SER A 287 -7.49 12.84 -7.03
C SER A 287 -6.48 13.66 -6.21
N VAL A 288 -5.30 13.08 -5.98
CA VAL A 288 -4.17 13.81 -5.39
C VAL A 288 -3.60 14.79 -6.40
N ALA A 289 -3.57 14.44 -7.68
CA ALA A 289 -3.13 15.35 -8.74
C ALA A 289 -3.96 16.64 -8.79
N HIS A 290 -5.30 16.55 -8.74
CA HIS A 290 -6.16 17.74 -8.75
C HIS A 290 -5.95 18.63 -7.52
N ILE A 291 -5.66 18.06 -6.34
CA ILE A 291 -5.30 18.85 -5.15
C ILE A 291 -4.05 19.69 -5.44
N LEU A 292 -3.02 19.08 -6.03
CA LEU A 292 -1.79 19.79 -6.37
C LEU A 292 -2.02 20.87 -7.43
N GLU A 293 -2.94 20.65 -8.35
CA GLU A 293 -3.36 21.63 -9.35
C GLU A 293 -4.13 22.80 -8.74
N HIS A 294 -5.08 22.53 -7.83
CA HIS A 294 -5.78 23.55 -7.06
C HIS A 294 -4.88 24.34 -6.10
N MET A 295 -3.72 23.80 -5.72
CA MET A 295 -2.70 24.57 -5.00
C MET A 295 -2.00 25.62 -5.89
N GLY A 296 -2.24 25.61 -7.21
CA GLY A 296 -1.75 26.60 -8.16
C GLY A 296 -0.82 26.05 -9.25
N LEU A 297 -0.88 24.74 -9.54
CA LEU A 297 -0.17 24.15 -10.67
C LEU A 297 -1.13 24.01 -11.86
N ASP A 298 -0.69 24.39 -13.06
CA ASP A 298 -1.51 24.19 -14.26
C ASP A 298 -1.73 22.71 -14.60
N GLN A 299 -0.72 21.88 -14.30
CA GLN A 299 -0.80 20.43 -14.42
C GLN A 299 0.23 19.75 -13.52
N VAL A 300 -0.15 18.65 -12.86
CA VAL A 300 0.79 17.83 -12.09
C VAL A 300 1.92 17.30 -12.98
N GLY A 301 3.13 17.22 -12.43
CA GLY A 301 4.35 16.82 -13.15
C GLY A 301 5.24 18.01 -13.55
N THR A 302 4.68 19.22 -13.61
CA THR A 302 5.45 20.45 -13.86
C THR A 302 6.42 20.80 -12.71
N HIS A 303 7.26 21.81 -12.92
CA HIS A 303 8.13 22.38 -11.87
C HIS A 303 7.28 22.91 -10.71
N GLY A 304 7.69 22.62 -9.47
CA GLY A 304 6.89 22.94 -8.28
C GLY A 304 6.03 21.78 -7.75
N THR A 305 5.67 20.79 -8.59
CA THR A 305 4.89 19.60 -8.17
C THR A 305 5.43 18.92 -6.91
N THR A 306 6.74 18.69 -6.87
CA THR A 306 7.40 18.03 -5.73
C THR A 306 7.31 18.87 -4.45
N ALA A 307 7.38 20.20 -4.55
CA ALA A 307 7.24 21.11 -3.41
C ALA A 307 5.77 21.19 -2.92
N ALA A 308 4.81 21.23 -3.84
CA ALA A 308 3.39 21.18 -3.51
C ALA A 308 3.04 19.87 -2.78
N LEU A 309 3.55 18.74 -3.28
CA LEU A 309 3.38 17.44 -2.63
C LEU A 309 4.01 17.39 -1.23
N ALA A 310 5.15 18.06 -1.03
CA ALA A 310 5.79 18.17 0.27
C ALA A 310 4.90 18.89 1.30
N LEU A 311 4.33 20.03 0.90
CA LEU A 311 3.39 20.78 1.73
C LEU A 311 2.16 19.95 2.05
N LEU A 312 1.56 19.30 1.03
CA LEU A 312 0.40 18.43 1.21
C LEU A 312 0.68 17.32 2.22
N ASN A 313 1.76 16.56 2.02
CA ASN A 313 2.08 15.41 2.87
C ASN A 313 2.38 15.84 4.32
N ASP A 314 3.15 16.91 4.51
CA ASP A 314 3.46 17.46 5.83
C ASP A 314 2.20 17.99 6.56
N ALA A 315 1.34 18.72 5.85
CA ALA A 315 0.10 19.25 6.40
C ALA A 315 -0.88 18.11 6.79
N VAL A 316 -1.02 17.08 5.95
CA VAL A 316 -1.87 15.91 6.24
C VAL A 316 -1.38 15.20 7.52
N LYS A 317 -0.07 14.93 7.60
CA LYS A 317 0.54 14.30 8.78
C LYS A 317 0.29 15.11 10.05
N LYS A 318 0.54 16.43 10.00
CA LYS A 318 0.33 17.33 11.15
C LYS A 318 -1.13 17.37 11.60
N GLY A 319 -2.07 17.44 10.65
CA GLY A 319 -3.50 17.43 10.94
C GLY A 319 -3.97 16.12 11.56
N GLY A 320 -3.57 14.98 10.96
CA GLY A 320 -3.98 13.66 11.43
C GLY A 320 -3.36 13.26 12.77
N MET A 321 -2.09 13.57 13.02
CA MET A 321 -1.45 13.31 14.32
C MET A 321 -2.12 14.06 15.49
N MET A 322 -2.81 15.18 15.21
CA MET A 322 -3.58 15.89 16.25
C MET A 322 -4.89 15.17 16.62
N ALA A 323 -5.43 14.34 15.72
CA ALA A 323 -6.75 13.70 15.87
C ALA A 323 -6.72 12.30 16.50
N CYS A 324 -5.57 11.61 16.46
CA CYS A 324 -5.42 10.21 16.83
C CYS A 324 -4.22 9.98 17.76
N SER A 325 -4.32 8.99 18.66
CA SER A 325 -3.23 8.60 19.56
C SER A 325 -2.29 7.53 18.97
N ARG A 326 -2.73 6.81 17.93
CA ARG A 326 -2.00 5.72 17.27
C ARG A 326 -2.04 5.88 15.76
N VAL A 327 -1.13 6.69 15.24
CA VAL A 327 -0.90 6.83 13.80
C VAL A 327 0.21 5.85 13.40
N GLY A 328 -0.02 5.09 12.35
CA GLY A 328 0.88 4.03 11.88
C GLY A 328 0.71 3.73 10.40
N GLY A 329 1.23 2.60 9.94
CA GLY A 329 1.26 2.30 8.51
C GLY A 329 2.13 3.27 7.70
N LEU A 330 1.75 3.56 6.45
CA LEU A 330 2.55 4.42 5.57
C LEU A 330 2.34 5.92 5.88
N SER A 331 1.11 6.31 6.22
CA SER A 331 0.72 7.64 6.70
C SER A 331 1.30 8.80 5.87
N GLY A 332 1.10 8.77 4.56
CA GLY A 332 1.43 9.85 3.62
C GLY A 332 0.69 9.78 2.29
N SER A 333 0.84 10.79 1.41
CA SER A 333 0.09 10.83 0.14
C SER A 333 0.53 9.73 -0.82
N PHE A 334 -0.44 9.03 -1.42
CA PHE A 334 -0.23 7.98 -2.41
C PHE A 334 -0.29 8.60 -3.81
N ILE A 335 0.55 8.09 -4.72
CA ILE A 335 0.61 8.54 -6.11
C ILE A 335 0.47 7.37 -7.10
N PRO A 336 -0.53 6.47 -6.94
CA PRO A 336 -0.75 5.36 -7.85
C PRO A 336 -1.18 5.90 -9.21
N VAL A 337 -0.41 5.60 -10.26
CA VAL A 337 -0.75 6.12 -11.59
C VAL A 337 -2.08 5.55 -12.07
N SER A 338 -2.34 4.25 -11.89
CA SER A 338 -3.58 3.63 -12.41
C SER A 338 -4.86 3.98 -11.67
N GLU A 339 -4.74 4.50 -10.43
CA GLU A 339 -5.88 4.75 -9.54
C GLU A 339 -6.18 6.26 -9.43
N ASP A 340 -5.36 7.17 -9.97
CA ASP A 340 -5.57 8.62 -9.91
C ASP A 340 -5.77 9.22 -11.31
N LYS A 341 -6.99 9.69 -11.59
CA LYS A 341 -7.34 10.26 -12.89
C LYS A 341 -6.43 11.42 -13.33
N GLY A 342 -6.08 12.33 -12.42
CA GLY A 342 -5.21 13.45 -12.77
C GLY A 342 -3.77 13.01 -13.05
N MET A 343 -3.30 11.95 -12.38
CA MET A 343 -2.00 11.34 -12.70
C MET A 343 -2.02 10.68 -14.08
N ILE A 344 -3.07 9.95 -14.42
CA ILE A 344 -3.27 9.35 -15.75
C ILE A 344 -3.22 10.43 -16.84
N ASP A 345 -3.98 11.51 -16.65
CA ASP A 345 -4.07 12.59 -17.63
C ASP A 345 -2.72 13.34 -17.77
N ALA A 346 -1.94 13.45 -16.69
CA ALA A 346 -0.58 14.01 -16.71
C ALA A 346 0.45 13.11 -17.39
N VAL A 347 0.31 11.78 -17.27
CA VAL A 347 1.14 10.84 -18.04
C VAL A 347 0.80 10.94 -19.53
N ARG A 348 -0.50 11.02 -19.89
CA ARG A 348 -0.95 11.18 -21.28
C ARG A 348 -0.47 12.48 -21.92
N SER A 349 -0.46 13.58 -21.17
CA SER A 349 0.07 14.86 -21.68
C SER A 349 1.60 14.87 -21.78
N GLY A 350 2.28 13.91 -21.14
CA GLY A 350 3.72 13.83 -21.06
C GLY A 350 4.35 14.76 -20.01
N SER A 351 3.54 15.44 -19.19
CA SER A 351 4.03 16.23 -18.05
C SER A 351 4.56 15.34 -16.92
N MET A 352 4.03 14.12 -16.80
CA MET A 352 4.48 13.11 -15.84
C MET A 352 5.31 12.02 -16.53
N LYS A 353 6.56 11.87 -16.07
CA LYS A 353 7.49 10.82 -16.50
C LYS A 353 7.94 10.01 -15.30
N ILE A 354 8.55 8.84 -15.55
CA ILE A 354 9.00 7.95 -14.48
C ILE A 354 10.00 8.62 -13.54
N GLU A 355 10.91 9.45 -14.05
CA GLU A 355 11.90 10.17 -13.24
C GLU A 355 11.25 11.26 -12.37
N LYS A 356 10.12 11.82 -12.83
CA LYS A 356 9.35 12.77 -12.04
C LYS A 356 8.59 12.07 -10.91
N LEU A 357 8.03 10.89 -11.19
CA LEU A 357 7.42 10.03 -10.17
C LEU A 357 8.47 9.64 -9.12
N GLU A 358 9.64 9.17 -9.54
CA GLU A 358 10.81 8.90 -8.66
C GLU A 358 11.20 10.14 -7.83
N ALA A 359 11.29 11.32 -8.44
CA ALA A 359 11.56 12.55 -7.67
C ALA A 359 10.46 12.87 -6.64
N MET A 360 9.21 12.51 -6.90
CA MET A 360 8.10 12.64 -5.95
C MET A 360 8.17 11.58 -4.85
N THR A 361 8.73 10.39 -5.12
CA THR A 361 8.93 9.34 -4.11
C THR A 361 9.89 9.73 -3.01
N ALA A 362 10.80 10.68 -3.24
CA ALA A 362 11.62 11.28 -2.19
C ALA A 362 10.76 11.88 -1.05
N ILE A 363 9.53 12.30 -1.36
CA ILE A 363 8.66 13.02 -0.42
C ILE A 363 7.36 12.24 -0.10
N CYS A 364 6.84 11.41 -1.00
CA CYS A 364 5.63 10.59 -0.79
C CYS A 364 5.91 9.28 -0.03
N SER A 365 4.91 8.60 0.54
CA SER A 365 5.16 7.43 1.41
C SER A 365 5.21 6.07 0.71
N VAL A 366 4.76 5.96 -0.55
CA VAL A 366 4.59 4.66 -1.21
C VAL A 366 5.69 4.34 -2.20
N GLY A 367 6.29 5.32 -2.89
CA GLY A 367 7.21 5.01 -3.98
C GLY A 367 6.53 4.92 -5.35
N LEU A 368 7.12 4.13 -6.25
CA LEU A 368 6.61 3.86 -7.60
C LEU A 368 5.45 2.86 -7.54
N ASP A 369 4.21 3.34 -7.61
CA ASP A 369 3.01 2.53 -7.40
C ASP A 369 2.10 2.48 -8.63
N MET A 370 1.61 1.27 -8.97
CA MET A 370 0.78 0.99 -10.15
C MET A 370 1.26 1.63 -11.44
N ILE A 371 2.54 1.42 -11.77
CA ILE A 371 3.13 1.98 -12.98
C ILE A 371 3.19 0.89 -14.06
N ALA A 372 2.40 1.07 -15.12
CA ALA A 372 2.50 0.23 -16.31
C ALA A 372 3.75 0.63 -17.12
N ILE A 373 4.60 -0.35 -17.44
CA ILE A 373 5.82 -0.18 -18.24
C ILE A 373 5.80 -1.16 -19.43
N PRO A 374 6.60 -0.92 -20.49
CA PRO A 374 6.64 -1.79 -21.65
C PRO A 374 7.04 -3.23 -21.26
N GLY A 375 6.32 -4.21 -21.79
CA GLY A 375 6.55 -5.62 -21.48
C GLY A 375 7.90 -6.17 -21.88
N ASP A 376 8.62 -5.50 -22.80
CA ASP A 376 9.98 -5.83 -23.21
C ASP A 376 11.07 -5.25 -22.30
N THR A 377 10.71 -4.44 -21.29
CA THR A 377 11.64 -3.96 -20.26
C THR A 377 12.37 -5.15 -19.61
N SER A 378 13.70 -5.07 -19.50
CA SER A 378 14.50 -6.18 -18.98
C SER A 378 14.36 -6.34 -17.46
N ALA A 379 14.62 -7.55 -16.96
CA ALA A 379 14.61 -7.82 -15.52
C ALA A 379 15.65 -6.96 -14.77
N GLU A 380 16.80 -6.67 -15.40
CA GLU A 380 17.84 -5.81 -14.84
C GLU A 380 17.38 -4.36 -14.71
N LEU A 381 16.67 -3.82 -15.71
CA LEU A 381 16.12 -2.46 -15.63
C LEU A 381 15.09 -2.35 -14.50
N ILE A 382 14.21 -3.34 -14.34
CA ILE A 382 13.25 -3.42 -13.23
C ILE A 382 14.00 -3.50 -11.88
N ALA A 383 15.04 -4.33 -11.78
CA ALA A 383 15.88 -4.42 -10.59
C ALA A 383 16.59 -3.08 -10.28
N GLY A 384 16.92 -2.30 -11.31
CA GLY A 384 17.44 -0.94 -11.19
C GLY A 384 16.42 0.00 -10.55
N MET A 385 15.20 0.05 -11.08
CA MET A 385 14.10 0.85 -10.50
C MET A 385 13.84 0.49 -9.02
N ILE A 386 13.87 -0.81 -8.70
CA ILE A 386 13.77 -1.30 -7.32
C ILE A 386 14.92 -0.78 -6.46
N ALA A 387 16.15 -0.82 -6.97
CA ALA A 387 17.33 -0.37 -6.23
C ALA A 387 17.34 1.15 -5.99
N ASP A 388 16.92 1.94 -6.98
CA ASP A 388 16.85 3.40 -6.89
C ASP A 388 15.79 3.82 -5.85
N GLU A 389 14.60 3.25 -5.92
CA GLU A 389 13.54 3.48 -4.93
C GLU A 389 13.92 3.00 -3.52
N ALA A 390 14.61 1.85 -3.42
CA ALA A 390 15.13 1.39 -2.14
C ALA A 390 16.19 2.33 -1.59
N ALA A 391 17.04 2.93 -2.43
CA ALA A 391 18.04 3.91 -2.02
C ALA A 391 17.39 5.20 -1.52
N ILE A 392 16.35 5.71 -2.20
CA ILE A 392 15.54 6.84 -1.74
C ILE A 392 14.95 6.54 -0.36
N GLY A 393 14.37 5.36 -0.17
CA GLY A 393 13.79 4.92 1.11
C GLY A 393 14.82 4.83 2.23
N VAL A 394 15.92 4.14 1.97
CA VAL A 394 17.02 3.92 2.92
C VAL A 394 17.66 5.23 3.36
N MET A 395 17.97 6.13 2.42
CA MET A 395 18.64 7.39 2.71
C MET A 395 17.75 8.39 3.45
N ASN A 396 16.44 8.37 3.19
CA ASN A 396 15.49 9.28 3.81
C ASN A 396 14.77 8.70 5.03
N HIS A 397 15.16 7.51 5.52
CA HIS A 397 14.54 6.83 6.66
C HIS A 397 13.03 6.69 6.52
N LYS A 398 12.59 6.31 5.32
CA LYS A 398 11.18 6.21 4.96
C LYS A 398 10.90 4.88 4.27
N THR A 399 9.64 4.47 4.34
CA THR A 399 9.14 3.39 3.51
C THR A 399 9.06 3.85 2.06
N THR A 400 9.54 3.00 1.15
CA THR A 400 9.32 3.11 -0.29
C THR A 400 8.97 1.74 -0.83
N ALA A 401 8.22 1.72 -1.90
CA ALA A 401 7.66 0.54 -2.52
C ALA A 401 7.74 0.66 -4.04
N VAL A 402 7.89 -0.48 -4.70
CA VAL A 402 7.90 -0.57 -6.15
C VAL A 402 6.87 -1.61 -6.58
N ARG A 403 5.85 -1.12 -7.28
CA ARG A 403 4.81 -1.89 -7.98
C ARG A 403 4.79 -1.43 -9.44
N VAL A 404 5.74 -1.97 -10.20
CA VAL A 404 5.82 -1.80 -11.65
C VAL A 404 5.24 -3.02 -12.36
N ILE A 405 4.54 -2.78 -13.45
CA ILE A 405 3.77 -3.79 -14.18
C ILE A 405 4.28 -3.80 -15.63
N PRO A 406 5.25 -4.68 -15.97
CA PRO A 406 5.70 -4.84 -17.35
C PRO A 406 4.65 -5.62 -18.14
N VAL A 407 3.84 -4.95 -18.94
CA VAL A 407 2.69 -5.57 -19.61
C VAL A 407 3.14 -6.18 -20.96
N PRO A 408 3.10 -7.52 -21.14
CA PRO A 408 3.60 -8.14 -22.36
C PRO A 408 2.88 -7.65 -23.62
N GLY A 409 3.65 -7.34 -24.67
CA GLY A 409 3.11 -6.92 -25.97
C GLY A 409 2.70 -5.46 -26.10
N THR A 410 2.77 -4.67 -25.01
CA THR A 410 2.40 -3.25 -25.04
C THR A 410 3.60 -2.33 -25.33
N GLN A 411 3.31 -1.17 -25.89
CA GLN A 411 4.25 -0.08 -26.18
C GLN A 411 3.91 1.16 -25.35
N PRO A 412 4.86 2.11 -25.17
CA PRO A 412 4.58 3.39 -24.52
C PRO A 412 3.36 4.09 -25.13
N GLY A 413 2.42 4.51 -24.28
CA GLY A 413 1.17 5.16 -24.68
C GLY A 413 -0.02 4.20 -24.85
N ASP A 414 0.19 2.88 -24.89
CA ASP A 414 -0.91 1.91 -24.84
C ASP A 414 -1.63 1.99 -23.50
N GLU A 415 -2.93 1.72 -23.50
CA GLU A 415 -3.77 1.72 -22.29
C GLU A 415 -3.96 0.30 -21.78
N VAL A 416 -3.75 0.10 -20.47
CA VAL A 416 -3.92 -1.19 -19.82
C VAL A 416 -4.96 -1.07 -18.71
N ASN A 417 -5.92 -1.98 -18.69
CA ASN A 417 -6.97 -2.03 -17.68
C ASN A 417 -6.74 -3.21 -16.74
N PHE A 418 -6.55 -2.93 -15.45
CA PHE A 418 -6.34 -3.95 -14.41
C PHE A 418 -7.65 -4.36 -13.72
N GLY A 419 -8.75 -3.65 -14.01
CA GLY A 419 -10.08 -3.94 -13.50
C GLY A 419 -10.32 -3.52 -12.04
N GLY A 420 -11.61 -3.42 -11.69
CA GLY A 420 -12.07 -3.20 -10.32
C GLY A 420 -11.36 -2.05 -9.60
N LEU A 421 -10.75 -2.37 -8.47
CA LEU A 421 -10.05 -1.43 -7.57
C LEU A 421 -8.67 -1.00 -8.07
N LEU A 422 -8.12 -1.69 -9.07
CA LEU A 422 -6.75 -1.47 -9.56
C LEU A 422 -6.70 -0.48 -10.74
N GLY A 423 -7.86 -0.09 -11.27
CA GLY A 423 -7.99 0.97 -12.25
C GLY A 423 -7.35 0.65 -13.61
N TYR A 424 -6.90 1.68 -14.31
CA TYR A 424 -6.29 1.59 -15.63
C TYR A 424 -5.13 2.57 -15.74
N ALA A 425 -4.09 2.23 -16.49
CA ALA A 425 -2.94 3.12 -16.68
C ALA A 425 -2.42 3.11 -18.13
N PRO A 426 -1.98 4.27 -18.64
CA PRO A 426 -1.15 4.33 -19.82
C PRO A 426 0.25 3.75 -19.52
N VAL A 427 0.82 3.06 -20.49
CA VAL A 427 2.18 2.51 -20.42
C VAL A 427 3.18 3.65 -20.52
N ILE A 428 4.01 3.83 -19.47
CA ILE A 428 5.01 4.91 -19.38
C ILE A 428 6.31 4.46 -20.05
N PRO A 429 6.94 5.29 -20.92
CA PRO A 429 8.26 4.97 -21.47
C PRO A 429 9.31 4.87 -20.35
N VAL A 430 10.23 3.92 -20.49
CA VAL A 430 11.36 3.73 -19.57
C VAL A 430 12.69 3.88 -20.30
N ASN A 431 13.72 4.34 -19.60
CA ASN A 431 15.06 4.44 -20.14
C ASN A 431 15.64 3.04 -20.43
N GLN A 432 16.16 2.83 -21.64
CA GLN A 432 16.68 1.55 -22.12
C GLN A 432 18.21 1.43 -22.01
N VAL A 433 18.90 2.44 -21.47
CA VAL A 433 20.34 2.37 -21.22
C VAL A 433 20.61 1.29 -20.17
N GLY A 434 21.40 0.28 -20.55
CA GLY A 434 21.60 -0.91 -19.74
C GLY A 434 22.31 -0.66 -18.40
N ASN A 435 21.87 -1.38 -17.37
CA ASN A 435 22.41 -1.37 -16.01
C ASN A 435 22.89 -2.76 -15.54
N SER A 436 22.97 -3.73 -16.45
CA SER A 436 23.23 -5.15 -16.14
C SER A 436 24.48 -5.35 -15.28
N THR A 437 25.60 -4.71 -15.63
CA THR A 437 26.85 -4.81 -14.86
C THR A 437 26.67 -4.42 -13.39
N PHE A 438 25.85 -3.41 -13.09
CA PHE A 438 25.57 -2.97 -11.72
C PHE A 438 24.75 -4.02 -10.96
N ILE A 439 23.66 -4.50 -11.57
CA ILE A 439 22.78 -5.52 -10.98
C ILE A 439 23.50 -6.85 -10.75
N HIS A 440 24.35 -7.26 -11.70
CA HIS A 440 25.12 -8.51 -11.58
C HIS A 440 26.25 -8.47 -10.55
N ARG A 441 26.60 -7.30 -9.98
CA ARG A 441 27.52 -7.25 -8.83
C ARG A 441 26.95 -7.99 -7.62
N GLY A 442 25.62 -7.99 -7.47
CA GLY A 442 24.94 -8.59 -6.33
C GLY A 442 25.44 -8.05 -4.98
N GLY A 443 25.31 -8.87 -3.94
CA GLY A 443 25.74 -8.54 -2.59
C GLY A 443 24.80 -7.55 -1.89
N PHE A 444 25.38 -6.67 -1.07
CA PHE A 444 24.66 -5.72 -0.24
C PHE A 444 25.25 -4.33 -0.40
N ILE A 445 24.38 -3.33 -0.57
CA ILE A 445 24.75 -1.93 -0.34
C ILE A 445 24.67 -1.72 1.18
N PRO A 446 25.74 -1.30 1.86
CA PRO A 446 25.75 -1.16 3.31
C PRO A 446 24.83 -0.03 3.79
N ALA A 447 24.40 -0.12 5.05
CA ALA A 447 23.60 0.92 5.68
C ALA A 447 24.33 2.29 5.69
N PRO A 448 23.61 3.41 5.49
CA PRO A 448 24.19 4.74 5.56
C PRO A 448 24.65 5.07 6.99
N VAL A 449 25.64 5.97 7.12
CA VAL A 449 26.24 6.34 8.43
C VAL A 449 25.19 6.86 9.42
N HIS A 450 24.19 7.59 8.94
CA HIS A 450 23.09 8.08 9.80
C HIS A 450 22.09 7.00 10.24
N GLY A 451 22.18 5.79 9.66
CA GLY A 451 21.45 4.59 10.05
C GLY A 451 21.90 3.97 11.37
N PHE A 452 23.07 4.34 11.88
CA PHE A 452 23.56 3.96 13.20
C PHE A 452 22.91 4.81 14.31
N ARG A 453 21.61 4.64 14.52
CA ARG A 453 20.91 5.16 15.72
C ARG A 453 20.56 3.96 16.60
N ASN A 454 21.30 3.81 17.71
CA ASN A 454 21.06 2.78 18.74
C ASN A 454 19.98 3.21 19.72
#